data_AF-A0A7J5WLY3-F1
#
_entry.id   AF-A0A7J5WLY3-F1
#
_cell.length_a   1.000
_cell.length_b   1.000
_cell.length_c   1.000
_cell.angle_alpha   90.00
_cell.angle_beta   90.00
_cell.angle_gamma   90.00
#
_symmetry.space_group_name_H-M   'P 1'
#
loop_
_entity.id
_entity.type
_entity.pdbx_description
1 polymer ?
#
loop_
_entity_poly.entity_id
_entity_poly.type
_entity_poly.pdbx_seq_one_letter_code
_entity_poly.pdbx_strand_id
1 'polypeptide(L)'
;MREQLIACGGEIHFEKKLTDLQVMNGQIESIITADGTKFKADAYILATGHSARDIFQLLHQKNISIEAKPFALGVRIEHPQQIIDAAQYHCSIRDSDLPPAAYSLVEQINGRGVFSFCMCPGGIIAPAATDPGELVVNGWSPSKRNNPYANSGMVVQVSENDALNYFKQLGKPIDSSPLLLMQFQQAIEQKAFNAGGGKFVAPAVRMADFCNNKFSASLPSCSYLPGIVAQDIRNVLPSFVYKSLQGGFESFGKKMRGYFTNEAVVVATESRTSSPVRIPRSADTLTHPQLSNLYPCGEGAGYAGGIVSAAMDGQKIAQLIALL
;
A
#
# COMPACT_ATOMS: atom_id res chain seq x y z
N MET A 1 12.20 11.11 19.52
CA MET A 1 11.64 9.77 19.79
C MET A 1 12.73 8.77 20.15
N ARG A 2 13.66 8.43 19.24
CA ARG A 2 14.77 7.49 19.53
C ARG A 2 15.52 7.80 20.83
N GLU A 3 15.99 9.03 20.99
CA GLU A 3 16.76 9.45 22.17
C GLU A 3 15.96 9.31 23.46
N GLN A 4 14.64 9.57 23.41
CA GLN A 4 13.75 9.37 24.55
C GLN A 4 13.62 7.89 24.92
N LEU A 5 13.51 6.99 23.94
CA LEU A 5 13.45 5.55 24.18
C LEU A 5 14.73 5.06 24.89
N ILE A 6 15.89 5.53 24.43
CA ILE A 6 17.19 5.20 25.04
C ILE A 6 17.29 5.77 26.46
N ALA A 7 16.89 7.02 26.66
CA ALA A 7 16.89 7.67 27.98
C ALA A 7 15.97 6.95 29.00
N CYS A 8 14.91 6.28 28.53
CA CYS A 8 14.03 5.45 29.34
C CYS A 8 14.54 4.01 29.54
N GLY A 9 15.76 3.68 29.09
CA GLY A 9 16.37 2.36 29.26
C GLY A 9 16.09 1.36 28.12
N GLY A 10 15.45 1.79 27.03
CA GLY A 10 15.22 0.95 25.86
C GLY A 10 16.46 0.82 24.97
N GLU A 11 16.59 -0.30 24.29
CA GLU A 11 17.63 -0.53 23.29
C GLU A 11 17.07 -0.51 21.87
N ILE A 12 17.83 0.02 20.90
CA ILE A 12 17.45 0.04 19.50
C ILE A 12 18.59 -0.54 18.65
N HIS A 13 18.30 -1.68 18.03
CA HIS A 13 19.24 -2.41 17.20
C HIS A 13 18.85 -2.27 15.72
N PHE A 14 19.45 -1.30 15.01
CA PHE A 14 19.29 -1.18 13.55
C PHE A 14 20.03 -2.31 12.83
N GLU A 15 19.64 -2.58 11.58
CA GLU A 15 20.24 -3.63 10.73
C GLU A 15 20.15 -5.05 11.31
N LYS A 16 19.30 -5.27 12.33
CA LYS A 16 18.99 -6.58 12.90
C LYS A 16 17.68 -7.13 12.33
N LYS A 17 17.77 -7.73 11.16
CA LYS A 17 16.61 -8.35 10.50
C LYS A 17 16.22 -9.67 11.19
N LEU A 18 14.97 -9.79 11.64
CA LEU A 18 14.39 -11.06 12.09
C LEU A 18 14.31 -12.08 10.95
N THR A 19 14.79 -13.30 11.17
CA THR A 19 14.75 -14.38 10.18
C THR A 19 14.12 -15.67 10.69
N ASP A 20 14.09 -15.91 12.00
CA ASP A 20 13.51 -17.13 12.54
C ASP A 20 12.90 -16.94 13.95
N LEU A 21 11.96 -17.83 14.29
CA LEU A 21 11.26 -17.89 15.58
C LEU A 21 11.42 -19.31 16.16
N GLN A 22 11.99 -19.43 17.36
CA GLN A 22 12.04 -20.70 18.08
C GLN A 22 10.79 -20.80 18.97
N VAL A 23 9.91 -21.75 18.66
CA VAL A 23 8.63 -21.93 19.37
C VAL A 23 8.69 -23.21 20.21
N MET A 24 8.30 -23.11 21.48
CA MET A 24 8.20 -24.24 22.40
C MET A 24 6.93 -24.07 23.24
N ASN A 25 6.12 -25.12 23.37
CA ASN A 25 4.93 -25.15 24.22
C ASN A 25 3.94 -23.97 24.03
N GLY A 26 3.72 -23.55 22.77
CA GLY A 26 2.80 -22.44 22.47
C GLY A 26 3.34 -21.05 22.85
N GLN A 27 4.66 -20.91 22.97
CA GLN A 27 5.35 -19.65 23.23
C GLN A 27 6.59 -19.53 22.34
N ILE A 28 6.95 -18.29 22.00
CA ILE A 28 8.24 -17.99 21.39
C ILE A 28 9.29 -18.02 22.51
N GLU A 29 10.25 -18.93 22.43
CA GLU A 29 11.38 -19.01 23.36
C GLU A 29 12.45 -17.96 23.01
N SER A 30 12.73 -17.81 21.71
CA SER A 30 13.68 -16.82 21.21
C SER A 30 13.38 -16.45 19.75
N ILE A 31 13.84 -15.27 19.35
CA ILE A 31 13.95 -14.87 17.96
C ILE A 31 15.39 -14.93 17.49
N ILE A 32 15.58 -15.17 16.20
CA ILE A 32 16.90 -15.23 15.57
C ILE A 32 16.97 -14.17 14.48
N THR A 33 18.04 -13.38 14.49
CA THR A 33 18.33 -12.38 13.45
C THR A 33 19.21 -12.95 12.34
N ALA A 34 19.28 -12.26 11.21
CA ALA A 34 20.02 -12.68 10.02
C ALA A 34 21.52 -12.98 10.26
N ASP A 35 22.13 -12.37 11.29
CA ASP A 35 23.50 -12.64 11.69
C ASP A 35 23.64 -13.74 12.75
N GLY A 36 22.56 -14.46 13.05
CA GLY A 36 22.51 -15.55 14.02
C GLY A 36 22.34 -15.11 15.49
N THR A 37 22.26 -13.80 15.77
CA THR A 37 22.01 -13.33 17.15
C THR A 37 20.66 -13.85 17.65
N LYS A 38 20.62 -14.31 18.90
CA LYS A 38 19.39 -14.75 19.56
C LYS A 38 18.95 -13.74 20.60
N PHE A 39 17.68 -13.36 20.55
CA PHE A 39 17.04 -12.54 21.58
C PHE A 39 15.95 -13.35 22.29
N LYS A 40 15.97 -13.32 23.62
CA LYS A 40 14.93 -13.88 24.48
C LYS A 40 14.14 -12.74 25.12
N ALA A 41 12.83 -12.90 25.19
CA ALA A 41 11.92 -11.96 25.84
C ALA A 41 10.66 -12.71 26.31
N ASP A 42 10.00 -12.14 27.32
CA ASP A 42 8.72 -12.65 27.82
C ASP A 42 7.55 -12.26 26.90
N ALA A 43 7.70 -11.21 26.09
CA ALA A 43 6.71 -10.72 25.14
C ALA A 43 7.36 -10.24 23.83
N TYR A 44 6.75 -10.60 22.70
CA TYR A 44 7.22 -10.24 21.36
C TYR A 44 6.15 -9.44 20.62
N ILE A 45 6.41 -8.15 20.37
CA ILE A 45 5.52 -7.30 19.57
C ILE A 45 5.96 -7.37 18.10
N LEU A 46 5.09 -7.88 17.23
CA LEU A 46 5.36 -8.02 15.80
C LEU A 46 4.75 -6.84 15.02
N ALA A 47 5.55 -5.79 14.82
CA ALA A 47 5.16 -4.53 14.17
C ALA A 47 5.96 -4.28 12.87
N THR A 48 6.09 -5.29 12.01
CA THR A 48 7.01 -5.28 10.85
C THR A 48 6.47 -4.58 9.60
N GLY A 49 5.26 -4.02 9.66
CA GLY A 49 4.60 -3.41 8.52
C GLY A 49 4.12 -4.42 7.47
N HIS A 50 3.26 -3.97 6.56
CA HIS A 50 2.58 -4.85 5.60
C HIS A 50 3.43 -5.26 4.39
N SER A 51 4.64 -4.70 4.26
CA SER A 51 5.59 -5.06 3.21
C SER A 51 6.55 -6.18 3.63
N ALA A 52 6.52 -6.63 4.89
CA ALA A 52 7.37 -7.70 5.40
C ALA A 52 6.85 -9.09 4.96
N ARG A 53 6.92 -9.38 3.66
CA ARG A 53 6.42 -10.63 3.06
C ARG A 53 7.13 -11.86 3.61
N ASP A 54 8.42 -11.73 3.88
CA ASP A 54 9.24 -12.75 4.52
C ASP A 54 8.71 -13.15 5.91
N ILE A 55 8.17 -12.21 6.68
CA ILE A 55 7.52 -12.51 7.96
C ILE A 55 6.24 -13.32 7.75
N PHE A 56 5.39 -12.95 6.79
CA PHE A 56 4.19 -13.74 6.49
C PHE A 56 4.55 -15.16 6.02
N GLN A 57 5.59 -15.28 5.18
CA GLN A 57 6.12 -16.57 4.74
C GLN A 57 6.68 -17.39 5.92
N LEU A 58 7.44 -16.76 6.82
CA LEU A 58 8.00 -17.40 8.01
C LEU A 58 6.90 -17.95 8.92
N LEU A 59 5.87 -17.15 9.20
CA LEU A 59 4.72 -17.58 10.01
C LEU A 59 4.02 -18.77 9.34
N HIS A 60 3.75 -18.69 8.04
CA HIS A 60 3.12 -19.76 7.29
C HIS A 60 3.95 -21.05 7.30
N GLN A 61 5.26 -20.97 7.04
CA GLN A 61 6.18 -22.11 7.04
C GLN A 61 6.28 -22.79 8.41
N LYS A 62 6.10 -22.03 9.50
CA LYS A 62 6.05 -22.55 10.87
C LYS A 62 4.67 -23.03 11.30
N ASN A 63 3.69 -23.04 10.41
CA ASN A 63 2.29 -23.35 10.71
C ASN A 63 1.69 -22.44 11.81
N ILE A 64 2.19 -21.20 11.90
CA ILE A 64 1.60 -20.16 12.74
C ILE A 64 0.49 -19.50 11.93
N SER A 65 -0.71 -19.48 12.51
CA SER A 65 -1.94 -19.06 11.84
C SER A 65 -1.83 -17.64 11.29
N ILE A 66 -2.22 -17.49 10.03
CA ILE A 66 -2.40 -16.22 9.33
C ILE A 66 -3.58 -16.39 8.38
N GLU A 67 -4.19 -15.28 7.98
CA GLU A 67 -5.40 -15.27 7.15
C GLU A 67 -5.19 -14.34 5.95
N ALA A 68 -5.76 -14.70 4.80
CA ALA A 68 -5.83 -13.78 3.69
C ALA A 68 -6.72 -12.59 4.08
N LYS A 69 -6.28 -11.36 3.79
CA LYS A 69 -7.03 -10.15 4.12
C LYS A 69 -7.26 -9.30 2.87
N PRO A 70 -8.52 -9.07 2.45
CA PRO A 70 -8.84 -8.13 1.39
C PRO A 70 -8.16 -6.77 1.56
N PHE A 71 -7.71 -6.22 0.44
CA PHE A 71 -7.00 -4.94 0.36
C PHE A 71 -7.45 -4.16 -0.88
N ALA A 72 -6.80 -3.04 -1.19
CA ALA A 72 -7.09 -2.27 -2.39
C ALA A 72 -5.84 -2.13 -3.27
N LEU A 73 -6.05 -2.14 -4.59
CA LEU A 73 -4.98 -2.02 -5.58
C LEU A 73 -5.45 -1.12 -6.72
N GLY A 74 -4.53 -0.36 -7.28
CA GLY A 74 -4.78 0.44 -8.47
C GLY A 74 -3.55 1.20 -8.91
N VAL A 75 -3.69 2.52 -9.00
CA VAL A 75 -2.73 3.43 -9.63
C VAL A 75 -2.56 4.68 -8.80
N ARG A 76 -1.49 5.42 -9.03
CA ARG A 76 -1.45 6.84 -8.71
C ARG A 76 -2.03 7.62 -9.88
N ILE A 77 -2.83 8.63 -9.59
CA ILE A 77 -3.22 9.66 -10.56
C ILE A 77 -2.58 10.97 -10.11
N GLU A 78 -1.97 11.68 -11.04
CA GLU A 78 -1.36 12.99 -10.80
C GLU A 78 -1.90 14.03 -11.77
N HIS A 79 -2.26 15.19 -11.23
CA HIS A 79 -2.75 16.36 -11.94
C HIS A 79 -1.84 17.55 -11.61
N PRO A 80 -1.73 18.56 -12.49
CA PRO A 80 -1.33 19.89 -12.05
C PRO A 80 -2.21 20.34 -10.88
N GLN A 81 -1.59 20.79 -9.79
CA GLN A 81 -2.29 21.21 -8.57
C GLN A 81 -3.34 22.29 -8.86
N GLN A 82 -3.06 23.17 -9.83
CA GLN A 82 -4.00 24.22 -10.26
C GLN A 82 -5.35 23.68 -10.74
N ILE A 83 -5.39 22.50 -11.37
CA ILE A 83 -6.66 21.88 -11.79
C ILE A 83 -7.52 21.53 -10.57
N ILE A 84 -6.88 20.98 -9.54
CA ILE A 84 -7.56 20.61 -8.30
C ILE A 84 -7.97 21.85 -7.51
N ASP A 85 -7.08 22.85 -7.44
CA ASP A 85 -7.37 24.15 -6.82
C ASP A 85 -8.59 24.81 -7.47
N ALA A 86 -8.63 24.87 -8.80
CA ALA A 86 -9.75 25.47 -9.54
C ALA A 86 -11.06 24.69 -9.36
N ALA A 87 -10.98 23.36 -9.29
CA ALA A 87 -12.15 22.54 -9.09
C ALA A 87 -12.74 22.66 -7.67
N GLN A 88 -11.90 22.82 -6.65
CA GLN A 88 -12.30 22.89 -5.23
C GLN A 88 -12.66 24.30 -4.77
N TYR A 89 -11.90 25.31 -5.19
CA TYR A 89 -12.10 26.70 -4.79
C TYR A 89 -12.87 27.54 -5.79
N HIS A 90 -13.19 26.97 -6.97
CA HIS A 90 -13.96 27.65 -8.02
C HIS A 90 -13.33 28.96 -8.51
N CYS A 91 -11.99 29.04 -8.50
CA CYS A 91 -11.22 30.19 -8.97
C CYS A 91 -10.10 29.74 -9.92
N SER A 92 -9.64 30.62 -10.81
CA SER A 92 -8.56 30.31 -11.76
C SER A 92 -7.17 30.32 -11.12
N ILE A 93 -6.99 31.14 -10.08
CA ILE A 93 -5.77 31.30 -9.31
C ILE A 93 -6.12 31.17 -7.84
N ARG A 94 -5.50 30.19 -7.16
CA ARG A 94 -5.64 29.99 -5.71
C ARG A 94 -4.99 31.15 -4.96
N ASP A 95 -5.70 31.70 -3.99
CA ASP A 95 -5.16 32.70 -3.05
C ASP A 95 -4.01 32.09 -2.21
N SER A 96 -2.98 32.86 -1.88
CA SER A 96 -1.84 32.40 -1.08
C SER A 96 -2.24 31.94 0.34
N ASP A 97 -3.34 32.45 0.88
CA ASP A 97 -3.83 32.09 2.21
C ASP A 97 -4.59 30.75 2.20
N LEU A 98 -5.03 30.28 1.04
CA LEU A 98 -5.65 28.97 0.90
C LEU A 98 -4.58 27.88 0.77
N PRO A 99 -4.67 26.75 1.49
CA PRO A 99 -3.75 25.65 1.28
C PRO A 99 -3.95 25.04 -0.12
N PRO A 100 -2.95 24.35 -0.68
CA PRO A 100 -3.14 23.55 -1.88
C PRO A 100 -4.30 22.57 -1.68
N ALA A 101 -5.26 22.60 -2.59
CA ALA A 101 -6.54 21.94 -2.41
C ALA A 101 -6.39 20.42 -2.34
N ALA A 102 -7.21 19.81 -1.47
CA ALA A 102 -7.29 18.37 -1.31
C ALA A 102 -8.65 17.82 -1.79
N TYR A 103 -8.73 16.50 -2.01
CA TYR A 103 -10.00 15.84 -2.30
C TYR A 103 -10.10 14.47 -1.65
N SER A 104 -11.35 14.01 -1.52
CA SER A 104 -11.71 12.64 -1.17
C SER A 104 -12.85 12.19 -2.07
N LEU A 105 -12.59 11.17 -2.88
CA LEU A 105 -13.49 10.66 -3.90
C LEU A 105 -13.81 9.21 -3.61
N VAL A 106 -15.08 8.86 -3.74
CA VAL A 106 -15.59 7.48 -3.63
C VAL A 106 -16.70 7.28 -4.65
N GLU A 107 -16.72 6.10 -5.25
CA GLU A 107 -17.76 5.66 -6.16
C GLU A 107 -17.92 4.14 -6.13
N GLN A 108 -19.11 3.66 -6.50
CA GLN A 108 -19.37 2.24 -6.73
C GLN A 108 -19.47 1.97 -8.22
N ILE A 109 -18.57 1.14 -8.75
CA ILE A 109 -18.54 0.76 -10.17
C ILE A 109 -18.69 -0.76 -10.27
N ASN A 110 -19.79 -1.22 -10.88
CA ASN A 110 -20.10 -2.66 -11.03
C ASN A 110 -20.04 -3.42 -9.69
N GLY A 111 -20.58 -2.83 -8.63
CA GLY A 111 -20.60 -3.43 -7.28
C GLY A 111 -19.26 -3.39 -6.54
N ARG A 112 -18.28 -2.61 -7.02
CA ARG A 112 -16.97 -2.43 -6.38
C ARG A 112 -16.71 -0.99 -6.00
N GLY A 113 -16.19 -0.78 -4.80
CA GLY A 113 -15.72 0.52 -4.36
C GLY A 113 -14.45 0.94 -5.12
N VAL A 114 -14.50 2.12 -5.71
CA VAL A 114 -13.38 2.84 -6.30
C VAL A 114 -13.21 4.13 -5.53
N PHE A 115 -12.03 4.38 -4.99
CA PHE A 115 -11.83 5.52 -4.10
C PHE A 115 -10.43 6.09 -4.16
N SER A 116 -10.32 7.37 -3.82
CA SER A 116 -9.04 8.04 -3.63
C SER A 116 -8.42 7.62 -2.30
N PHE A 117 -7.13 7.32 -2.31
CA PHE A 117 -6.35 6.94 -1.15
C PHE A 117 -5.10 7.82 -1.05
N CYS A 118 -4.68 8.19 0.17
CA CYS A 118 -3.44 8.92 0.42
C CYS A 118 -3.27 10.13 -0.53
N MET A 119 -4.25 11.04 -0.52
CA MET A 119 -4.23 12.25 -1.34
C MET A 119 -3.13 13.20 -0.85
N CYS A 120 -2.25 13.61 -1.76
CA CYS A 120 -1.04 14.39 -1.52
C CYS A 120 -1.12 15.70 -2.32
N PRO A 121 -1.67 16.76 -1.73
CA PRO A 121 -1.72 18.07 -2.37
C PRO A 121 -0.31 18.68 -2.39
N GLY A 122 0.06 19.27 -3.51
CA GLY A 122 1.41 19.77 -3.78
C GLY A 122 2.48 18.72 -3.47
N GLY A 123 2.19 17.49 -3.87
CA GLY A 123 2.92 16.27 -3.52
C GLY A 123 3.76 15.70 -4.66
N ILE A 124 4.34 14.54 -4.38
CA ILE A 124 5.23 13.80 -5.27
C ILE A 124 4.82 12.32 -5.24
N ILE A 125 4.80 11.68 -6.40
CA ILE A 125 4.73 10.22 -6.51
C ILE A 125 6.13 9.66 -6.21
N ALA A 126 6.21 8.78 -5.22
CA ALA A 126 7.47 8.19 -4.77
C ALA A 126 7.60 6.71 -5.18
N PRO A 127 8.83 6.23 -5.47
CA PRO A 127 9.12 4.81 -5.55
C PRO A 127 8.98 4.18 -4.16
N ALA A 128 8.21 3.10 -4.06
CA ALA A 128 7.88 2.44 -2.80
C ALA A 128 8.11 0.91 -2.85
N ALA A 129 8.83 0.42 -3.86
CA ALA A 129 9.19 -1.00 -3.95
C ALA A 129 10.24 -1.36 -2.89
N THR A 130 10.07 -2.52 -2.25
CA THR A 130 11.01 -3.04 -1.23
C THR A 130 11.89 -4.17 -1.74
N ASP A 131 11.51 -4.78 -2.87
CA ASP A 131 12.13 -5.98 -3.39
C ASP A 131 12.59 -5.79 -4.85
N PRO A 132 13.72 -6.41 -5.26
CA PRO A 132 14.17 -6.38 -6.64
C PRO A 132 13.14 -6.97 -7.60
N GLY A 133 13.02 -6.39 -8.80
CA GLY A 133 12.11 -6.90 -9.84
C GLY A 133 10.65 -6.55 -9.61
N GLU A 134 10.35 -5.70 -8.63
CA GLU A 134 9.01 -5.22 -8.31
C GLU A 134 8.94 -3.70 -8.49
N LEU A 135 7.76 -3.21 -8.89
CA LEU A 135 7.48 -1.80 -8.98
C LEU A 135 6.26 -1.47 -8.13
N VAL A 136 6.42 -0.49 -7.25
CA VAL A 136 5.35 0.05 -6.42
C VAL A 136 5.51 1.56 -6.39
N VAL A 137 4.41 2.26 -6.58
CA VAL A 137 4.33 3.70 -6.35
C VAL A 137 3.53 3.99 -5.07
N ASN A 138 3.83 5.11 -4.45
CA ASN A 138 3.06 5.73 -3.38
C ASN A 138 3.17 7.26 -3.54
N GLY A 139 2.72 8.05 -2.57
CA GLY A 139 2.82 9.50 -2.63
C GLY A 139 3.09 10.11 -1.26
N TRP A 140 3.65 11.31 -1.30
CA TRP A 140 3.87 12.13 -0.12
C TRP A 140 3.83 13.61 -0.50
N SER A 141 3.73 14.49 0.48
CA SER A 141 3.93 15.93 0.27
C SER A 141 4.97 16.47 1.25
N PRO A 142 5.83 17.43 0.82
CA PRO A 142 6.59 18.21 1.78
C PRO A 142 5.63 18.98 2.70
N SER A 143 6.10 19.39 3.87
CA SER A 143 5.28 20.16 4.82
C SER A 143 4.68 21.43 4.17
N LYS A 144 5.43 22.08 3.27
CA LYS A 144 4.98 23.26 2.51
C LYS A 144 3.96 22.95 1.41
N ARG A 145 3.81 21.68 0.99
CA ARG A 145 2.91 21.24 -0.09
C ARG A 145 3.05 22.10 -1.35
N ASN A 146 4.28 22.40 -1.75
CA ASN A 146 4.58 23.38 -2.79
C ASN A 146 5.09 22.76 -4.09
N ASN A 147 4.91 21.45 -4.29
CA ASN A 147 5.13 20.85 -5.59
C ASN A 147 4.01 21.29 -6.56
N PRO A 148 4.26 21.45 -7.87
CA PRO A 148 3.23 21.81 -8.85
C PRO A 148 2.13 20.77 -9.04
N TYR A 149 2.22 19.58 -8.43
CA TYR A 149 1.28 18.49 -8.67
C TYR A 149 0.44 18.10 -7.45
N ALA A 150 -0.81 17.72 -7.69
CA ALA A 150 -1.64 16.95 -6.76
C ALA A 150 -1.63 15.49 -7.20
N ASN A 151 -1.43 14.55 -6.29
CA ASN A 151 -1.61 13.13 -6.61
C ASN A 151 -2.37 12.37 -5.54
N SER A 152 -3.01 11.27 -5.92
CA SER A 152 -3.59 10.32 -4.97
C SER A 152 -3.49 8.90 -5.52
N GLY A 153 -3.48 7.91 -4.64
CA GLY A 153 -3.89 6.56 -5.03
C GLY A 153 -5.33 6.61 -5.53
N MET A 154 -5.63 5.91 -6.62
CA MET A 154 -6.98 5.59 -7.04
C MET A 154 -7.07 4.08 -7.13
N VAL A 155 -7.84 3.49 -6.23
CA VAL A 155 -7.73 2.07 -5.92
C VAL A 155 -9.09 1.39 -5.89
N VAL A 156 -9.07 0.09 -6.15
CA VAL A 156 -10.23 -0.78 -6.21
C VAL A 156 -10.05 -1.90 -5.21
N GLN A 157 -11.12 -2.28 -4.51
CA GLN A 157 -11.10 -3.41 -3.59
C GLN A 157 -10.80 -4.73 -4.31
N VAL A 158 -9.91 -5.52 -3.72
CA VAL A 158 -9.50 -6.86 -4.17
C VAL A 158 -9.91 -7.89 -3.12
N SER A 159 -10.65 -8.91 -3.56
CA SER A 159 -11.05 -10.07 -2.75
C SER A 159 -10.24 -11.32 -3.11
N GLU A 160 -10.33 -12.36 -2.28
CA GLU A 160 -9.71 -13.67 -2.57
C GLU A 160 -10.23 -14.28 -3.88
N ASN A 161 -11.54 -14.17 -4.16
CA ASN A 161 -12.12 -14.66 -5.41
C ASN A 161 -11.51 -13.96 -6.64
N ASP A 162 -11.15 -12.68 -6.52
CA ASP A 162 -10.50 -11.96 -7.61
C ASP A 162 -9.10 -12.51 -7.89
N ALA A 163 -8.33 -12.78 -6.83
CA ALA A 163 -7.00 -13.36 -6.93
C ALA A 163 -7.04 -14.80 -7.48
N LEU A 164 -7.95 -15.64 -6.99
CA LEU A 164 -8.14 -17.01 -7.50
C LEU A 164 -8.50 -17.01 -8.99
N ASN A 165 -9.45 -16.16 -9.39
CA ASN A 165 -9.85 -16.04 -10.79
C ASN A 165 -8.71 -15.52 -11.67
N TYR A 166 -7.93 -14.56 -11.19
CA TYR A 166 -6.76 -14.05 -11.89
C TYR A 166 -5.73 -15.15 -12.17
N PHE A 167 -5.36 -15.94 -11.15
CA PHE A 167 -4.40 -17.02 -11.31
C PHE A 167 -4.92 -18.17 -12.18
N LYS A 168 -6.22 -18.49 -12.08
CA LYS A 168 -6.90 -19.43 -12.97
C LYS A 168 -6.82 -19.00 -14.44
N GLN A 169 -7.05 -17.71 -14.73
CA GLN A 169 -6.95 -17.15 -16.09
C GLN A 169 -5.51 -17.19 -16.65
N LEU A 170 -4.50 -17.15 -15.79
CA LEU A 170 -3.09 -17.31 -16.18
C LEU A 170 -2.66 -18.77 -16.39
N GLY A 171 -3.58 -19.74 -16.26
CA GLY A 171 -3.25 -21.16 -16.33
C GLY A 171 -2.36 -21.64 -15.18
N LYS A 172 -2.31 -20.88 -14.08
CA LYS A 172 -1.55 -21.18 -12.87
C LYS A 172 -2.51 -21.26 -11.68
N PRO A 173 -3.47 -22.21 -11.66
CA PRO A 173 -4.39 -22.32 -10.54
C PRO A 173 -3.58 -22.51 -9.25
N ILE A 174 -3.90 -21.71 -8.24
CA ILE A 174 -3.31 -21.84 -6.90
C ILE A 174 -4.42 -22.18 -5.92
N ASP A 175 -4.10 -22.99 -4.94
CA ASP A 175 -5.02 -23.32 -3.87
C ASP A 175 -5.28 -22.11 -2.98
N SER A 176 -6.41 -22.16 -2.25
CA SER A 176 -6.68 -21.15 -1.23
C SER A 176 -5.61 -21.25 -0.14
N SER A 177 -4.74 -20.24 -0.12
CA SER A 177 -3.65 -20.07 0.84
C SER A 177 -3.85 -18.75 1.57
N PRO A 178 -3.50 -18.64 2.86
CA PRO A 178 -3.52 -17.36 3.56
C PRO A 178 -2.57 -16.31 2.94
N LEU A 179 -1.64 -16.74 2.07
CA LEU A 179 -0.73 -15.88 1.31
C LEU A 179 -1.25 -15.51 -0.10
N LEU A 180 -2.42 -15.98 -0.50
CA LEU A 180 -3.02 -15.77 -1.83
C LEU A 180 -2.98 -14.31 -2.28
N LEU A 181 -3.46 -13.40 -1.43
CA LEU A 181 -3.54 -11.98 -1.75
C LEU A 181 -2.17 -11.29 -1.81
N MET A 182 -1.21 -11.76 -1.00
CA MET A 182 0.18 -11.31 -1.05
C MET A 182 0.85 -11.74 -2.37
N GLN A 183 0.63 -12.98 -2.81
CA GLN A 183 1.14 -13.49 -4.08
C GLN A 183 0.50 -12.77 -5.27
N PHE A 184 -0.80 -12.50 -5.20
CA PHE A 184 -1.49 -11.68 -6.20
C PHE A 184 -0.87 -10.29 -6.29
N GLN A 185 -0.69 -9.61 -5.15
CA GLN A 185 -0.05 -8.30 -5.08
C GLN A 185 1.34 -8.33 -5.74
N GLN A 186 2.20 -9.29 -5.35
CA GLN A 186 3.53 -9.48 -5.92
C GLN A 186 3.50 -9.68 -7.44
N ALA A 187 2.58 -10.50 -7.95
CA ALA A 187 2.47 -10.76 -9.38
C ALA A 187 2.14 -9.49 -10.19
N ILE A 188 1.34 -8.56 -9.65
CA ILE A 188 1.03 -7.29 -10.31
C ILE A 188 2.23 -6.33 -10.26
N GLU A 189 2.94 -6.29 -9.13
CA GLU A 189 4.15 -5.46 -8.98
C GLU A 189 5.26 -5.88 -9.95
N GLN A 190 5.45 -7.19 -10.16
CA GLN A 190 6.40 -7.72 -11.15
C GLN A 190 5.96 -7.41 -12.58
N LYS A 191 4.66 -7.51 -12.89
CA LYS A 191 4.13 -7.08 -14.20
C LYS A 191 4.39 -5.60 -14.46
N ALA A 192 4.18 -4.75 -13.46
CA ALA A 192 4.40 -3.32 -13.56
C ALA A 192 5.89 -3.00 -13.79
N PHE A 193 6.80 -3.67 -13.07
CA PHE A 193 8.24 -3.54 -13.27
C PHE A 193 8.66 -3.92 -14.70
N ASN A 194 8.15 -5.05 -15.21
CA ASN A 194 8.46 -5.51 -16.56
C ASN A 194 7.90 -4.58 -17.63
N ALA A 195 6.66 -4.09 -17.47
CA ALA A 195 6.05 -3.13 -18.39
C ALA A 195 6.80 -1.80 -18.41
N GLY A 196 7.38 -1.40 -17.29
CA GLY A 196 8.29 -0.26 -17.19
C GLY A 196 9.62 -0.41 -17.95
N GLY A 197 9.97 -1.63 -18.38
CA GLY A 197 11.30 -1.94 -18.92
C GLY A 197 12.37 -2.12 -17.84
N GLY A 198 11.97 -2.33 -16.59
CA GLY A 198 12.85 -2.41 -15.43
C GLY A 198 13.37 -1.05 -14.95
N LYS A 199 14.45 -1.05 -14.16
CA LYS A 199 15.10 0.15 -13.58
C LYS A 199 14.14 1.06 -12.79
N PHE A 200 13.04 0.50 -12.29
CA PHE A 200 11.98 1.21 -11.59
C PHE A 200 11.29 2.31 -12.42
N VAL A 201 11.40 2.32 -13.75
CA VAL A 201 10.58 3.20 -14.59
C VAL A 201 9.12 2.74 -14.51
N ALA A 202 8.17 3.66 -14.31
CA ALA A 202 6.78 3.29 -14.10
C ALA A 202 5.94 3.32 -15.40
N PRO A 203 5.14 2.28 -15.70
CA PRO A 203 4.21 2.31 -16.82
C PRO A 203 3.10 3.32 -16.54
N ALA A 204 2.86 4.20 -17.52
CA ALA A 204 1.94 5.30 -17.39
C ALA A 204 1.11 5.52 -18.67
N VAL A 205 -0.01 6.21 -18.50
CA VAL A 205 -0.94 6.59 -19.59
C VAL A 205 -1.70 7.85 -19.15
N ARG A 206 -2.13 8.67 -20.10
CA ARG A 206 -2.98 9.82 -19.77
C ARG A 206 -4.36 9.36 -19.33
N MET A 207 -5.01 10.12 -18.45
CA MET A 207 -6.30 9.71 -17.87
C MET A 207 -7.41 9.53 -18.92
N ALA A 208 -7.58 10.46 -19.86
CA ALA A 208 -8.62 10.29 -20.88
C ALA A 208 -8.30 9.15 -21.84
N ASP A 209 -7.01 8.93 -22.17
CA ASP A 209 -6.59 7.79 -22.99
C ASP A 209 -6.83 6.45 -22.26
N PHE A 210 -6.58 6.40 -20.95
CA PHE A 210 -6.94 5.26 -20.09
C PHE A 210 -8.43 4.93 -20.19
N CYS A 211 -9.32 5.91 -20.02
CA CYS A 211 -10.77 5.69 -20.11
C CYS A 211 -11.24 5.31 -21.52
N ASN A 212 -10.57 5.83 -22.56
CA ASN A 212 -10.94 5.57 -23.95
C ASN A 212 -10.22 4.37 -24.59
N ASN A 213 -9.46 3.58 -23.82
CA ASN A 213 -8.68 2.43 -24.31
C ASN A 213 -7.66 2.81 -25.41
N LYS A 214 -7.06 4.00 -25.32
CA LYS A 214 -6.07 4.52 -26.26
C LYS A 214 -4.66 4.45 -25.69
N PHE A 215 -3.68 4.28 -26.57
CA PHE A 215 -2.27 4.44 -26.24
C PHE A 215 -1.92 5.93 -26.24
N SER A 216 -1.18 6.39 -25.21
CA SER A 216 -0.72 7.78 -25.15
C SER A 216 0.58 7.94 -25.94
N ALA A 217 0.53 8.68 -27.06
CA ALA A 217 1.71 8.96 -27.89
C ALA A 217 2.79 9.80 -27.16
N SER A 218 2.39 10.53 -26.12
CA SER A 218 3.29 11.23 -25.21
C SER A 218 2.67 11.33 -23.82
N LEU A 219 3.47 11.63 -22.79
CA LEU A 219 3.01 11.75 -21.41
C LEU A 219 3.25 13.18 -20.89
N PRO A 220 2.38 13.71 -20.01
CA PRO A 220 2.66 14.94 -19.27
C PRO A 220 3.92 14.81 -18.42
N SER A 221 4.44 15.95 -17.95
CA SER A 221 5.45 15.94 -16.89
C SER A 221 4.87 15.30 -15.62
N CYS A 222 5.71 14.57 -14.90
CA CYS A 222 5.33 13.79 -13.73
C CYS A 222 6.39 13.94 -12.65
N SER A 223 5.98 13.95 -11.38
CA SER A 223 6.87 14.09 -10.23
C SER A 223 7.71 12.84 -9.94
N TYR A 224 7.38 11.70 -10.54
CA TYR A 224 8.04 10.42 -10.31
C TYR A 224 9.46 10.39 -10.92
N LEU A 225 10.49 10.46 -10.07
CA LEU A 225 11.89 10.69 -10.47
C LEU A 225 12.59 9.56 -11.24
N PRO A 226 12.30 8.26 -11.04
CA PRO A 226 12.81 7.22 -11.93
C PRO A 226 12.31 7.37 -13.37
N GLY A 227 11.24 8.14 -13.57
CA GLY A 227 10.62 8.41 -14.85
C GLY A 227 9.45 7.48 -15.15
N ILE A 228 8.64 7.89 -16.11
CA ILE A 228 7.48 7.15 -16.57
C ILE A 228 7.62 6.81 -18.06
N VAL A 229 7.02 5.70 -18.47
CA VAL A 229 7.01 5.25 -19.87
C VAL A 229 5.59 4.97 -20.33
N ALA A 230 5.25 5.42 -21.54
CA ALA A 230 3.93 5.21 -22.12
C ALA A 230 3.74 3.71 -22.40
N GLN A 231 2.76 3.11 -21.74
CA GLN A 231 2.49 1.68 -21.84
C GLN A 231 1.00 1.39 -21.82
N ASP A 232 0.63 0.24 -22.37
CA ASP A 232 -0.72 -0.28 -22.23
C ASP A 232 -0.92 -0.89 -20.83
N ILE A 233 -1.48 -0.09 -19.92
CA ILE A 233 -1.72 -0.49 -18.52
C ILE A 233 -2.69 -1.69 -18.42
N ARG A 234 -3.46 -2.02 -19.46
CA ARG A 234 -4.31 -3.23 -19.48
C ARG A 234 -3.50 -4.52 -19.36
N ASN A 235 -2.22 -4.49 -19.75
CA ASN A 235 -1.31 -5.63 -19.60
C ASN A 235 -0.72 -5.72 -18.19
N VAL A 236 -0.81 -4.66 -17.40
CA VAL A 236 -0.32 -4.58 -16.01
C VAL A 236 -1.44 -4.91 -15.04
N LEU A 237 -2.55 -4.16 -15.10
CA LEU A 237 -3.64 -4.27 -14.15
C LEU A 237 -4.58 -5.44 -14.53
N PRO A 238 -5.11 -6.17 -13.52
CA PRO A 238 -6.22 -7.08 -13.74
C PRO A 238 -7.41 -6.37 -14.38
N SER A 239 -8.12 -7.06 -15.27
CA SER A 239 -9.21 -6.47 -16.06
C SER A 239 -10.32 -5.86 -15.20
N PHE A 240 -10.61 -6.45 -14.03
CA PHE A 240 -11.61 -5.91 -13.10
C PHE A 240 -11.16 -4.59 -12.47
N VAL A 241 -9.88 -4.48 -12.07
CA VAL A 241 -9.31 -3.23 -11.53
C VAL A 241 -9.33 -2.15 -12.60
N TYR A 242 -8.84 -2.47 -13.80
CA TYR A 242 -8.80 -1.53 -14.91
C TYR A 242 -10.18 -0.97 -15.25
N LYS A 243 -11.18 -1.84 -15.45
CA LYS A 243 -12.57 -1.44 -15.78
C LYS A 243 -13.23 -0.64 -14.66
N SER A 244 -13.01 -1.01 -13.40
CA SER A 244 -13.53 -0.26 -12.26
C SER A 244 -12.91 1.14 -12.19
N LEU A 245 -11.59 1.27 -12.38
CA LEU A 245 -10.92 2.57 -12.44
C LEU A 245 -11.43 3.43 -13.60
N GLN A 246 -11.68 2.84 -14.79
CA GLN A 246 -12.23 3.60 -15.93
C GLN A 246 -13.57 4.25 -15.57
N GLY A 247 -14.52 3.47 -15.04
CA GLY A 247 -15.81 4.00 -14.61
C GLY A 247 -15.69 4.99 -13.45
N GLY A 248 -14.75 4.75 -12.53
CA GLY A 248 -14.47 5.66 -11.40
C GLY A 248 -14.00 7.02 -11.90
N PHE A 249 -12.99 7.05 -12.77
CA PHE A 249 -12.47 8.27 -13.38
C PHE A 249 -13.54 9.04 -14.17
N GLU A 250 -14.38 8.37 -14.94
CA GLU A 250 -15.50 9.01 -15.62
C GLU A 250 -16.53 9.62 -14.65
N SER A 251 -16.88 8.93 -13.56
CA SER A 251 -17.77 9.45 -12.54
C SER A 251 -17.15 10.64 -11.79
N PHE A 252 -15.88 10.55 -11.40
CA PHE A 252 -15.16 11.64 -10.75
C PHE A 252 -15.02 12.87 -11.64
N GLY A 253 -14.83 12.70 -12.94
CA GLY A 253 -14.85 13.78 -13.92
C GLY A 253 -16.16 14.58 -13.95
N LYS A 254 -17.30 13.90 -13.70
CA LYS A 254 -18.62 14.55 -13.60
C LYS A 254 -18.81 15.28 -12.28
N LYS A 255 -18.24 14.75 -11.19
CA LYS A 255 -18.31 15.34 -9.84
C LYS A 255 -17.37 16.53 -9.64
N MET A 256 -16.18 16.47 -10.25
CA MET A 256 -15.12 17.47 -10.12
C MET A 256 -14.74 17.98 -11.50
N ARG A 257 -15.31 19.13 -11.87
CA ARG A 257 -15.09 19.74 -13.19
C ARG A 257 -13.60 19.97 -13.43
N GLY A 258 -13.09 19.47 -14.56
CA GLY A 258 -11.67 19.56 -14.94
C GLY A 258 -10.82 18.37 -14.49
N TYR A 259 -11.31 17.52 -13.57
CA TYR A 259 -10.57 16.35 -13.09
C TYR A 259 -10.31 15.32 -14.20
N PHE A 260 -11.27 15.11 -15.10
CA PHE A 260 -11.11 14.25 -16.28
C PHE A 260 -10.41 15.03 -17.40
N THR A 261 -9.10 14.83 -17.53
CA THR A 261 -8.25 15.58 -18.47
C THR A 261 -7.02 14.77 -18.87
N ASN A 262 -6.47 15.05 -20.06
CA ASN A 262 -5.20 14.48 -20.52
C ASN A 262 -3.96 15.23 -19.99
N GLU A 263 -4.15 16.30 -19.21
CA GLU A 263 -3.10 16.87 -18.36
C GLU A 263 -2.78 15.98 -17.16
N ALA A 264 -3.70 15.08 -16.80
CA ALA A 264 -3.52 14.12 -15.73
C ALA A 264 -2.86 12.84 -16.25
N VAL A 265 -1.97 12.28 -15.44
CA VAL A 265 -1.24 11.05 -15.74
C VAL A 265 -1.55 9.96 -14.73
N VAL A 266 -1.91 8.79 -15.24
CA VAL A 266 -2.11 7.55 -14.48
C VAL A 266 -0.79 6.80 -14.45
N VAL A 267 -0.30 6.47 -13.27
CA VAL A 267 0.99 5.80 -13.03
C VAL A 267 0.75 4.51 -12.23
N ALA A 268 1.12 3.36 -12.77
CA ALA A 268 1.00 2.09 -12.07
C ALA A 268 2.31 1.69 -11.36
N THR A 269 2.29 0.94 -10.26
CA THR A 269 1.13 0.37 -9.55
C THR A 269 1.08 0.79 -8.08
N GLU A 270 -0.09 1.23 -7.60
CA GLU A 270 -0.36 1.48 -6.19
C GLU A 270 -0.97 0.20 -5.59
N SER A 271 -0.14 -0.66 -5.01
CA SER A 271 -0.53 -2.03 -4.63
C SER A 271 -0.54 -2.29 -3.12
N ARG A 272 0.04 -1.41 -2.31
CA ARG A 272 0.31 -1.64 -0.88
C ARG A 272 -0.45 -0.67 0.02
N THR A 273 -1.77 -0.61 -0.14
CA THR A 273 -2.64 0.32 0.61
C THR A 273 -2.97 -0.14 2.04
N SER A 274 -2.88 -1.45 2.29
CA SER A 274 -3.02 -2.09 3.60
C SER A 274 -2.51 -3.52 3.51
N SER A 275 -2.42 -4.23 4.64
CA SER A 275 -1.92 -5.62 4.62
C SER A 275 -2.83 -6.57 3.84
N PRO A 276 -2.24 -7.39 2.93
CA PRO A 276 -2.92 -8.50 2.27
C PRO A 276 -3.04 -9.74 3.16
N VAL A 277 -2.44 -9.71 4.36
CA VAL A 277 -2.43 -10.80 5.34
C VAL A 277 -2.87 -10.24 6.70
N ARG A 278 -3.75 -10.98 7.38
CA ARG A 278 -4.12 -10.75 8.77
C ARG A 278 -3.31 -11.73 9.63
N ILE A 279 -2.61 -11.22 10.64
CA ILE A 279 -2.03 -12.06 11.69
C ILE A 279 -3.00 -11.98 12.86
N PRO A 280 -3.82 -13.01 13.14
CA PRO A 280 -4.92 -12.92 14.09
C PRO A 280 -4.41 -12.72 15.51
N ARG A 281 -5.18 -11.99 16.31
CA ARG A 281 -4.96 -11.85 17.75
C ARG A 281 -6.29 -11.74 18.49
N SER A 282 -6.29 -12.16 19.75
CA SER A 282 -7.44 -12.03 20.65
C SER A 282 -7.82 -10.56 20.85
N ALA A 283 -9.12 -10.28 20.97
CA ALA A 283 -9.60 -8.92 21.25
C ALA A 283 -9.25 -8.46 22.67
N ASP A 284 -9.18 -9.41 23.61
CA ASP A 284 -8.99 -9.15 25.05
C ASP A 284 -7.50 -9.10 25.40
N THR A 285 -6.76 -10.15 25.06
CA THR A 285 -5.33 -10.29 25.42
C THR A 285 -4.40 -9.71 24.38
N LEU A 286 -4.89 -9.37 23.18
CA LEU A 286 -4.07 -8.89 22.05
C LEU A 286 -2.95 -9.85 21.60
N THR A 287 -2.95 -11.08 22.12
CA THR A 287 -1.98 -12.12 21.76
C THR A 287 -2.47 -12.95 20.59
N HIS A 288 -1.54 -13.54 19.85
CA HIS A 288 -1.84 -14.52 18.83
C HIS A 288 -2.51 -15.77 19.45
N PRO A 289 -3.53 -16.37 18.81
CA PRO A 289 -4.29 -17.49 19.40
C PRO A 289 -3.46 -18.76 19.66
N GLN A 290 -2.37 -18.96 18.92
CA GLN A 290 -1.47 -20.11 19.11
C GLN A 290 -0.21 -19.79 19.92
N LEU A 291 0.11 -18.50 20.11
CA LEU A 291 1.37 -18.05 20.71
C LEU A 291 1.05 -17.01 21.78
N SER A 292 1.06 -17.43 23.04
CA SER A 292 0.57 -16.61 24.17
C SER A 292 1.45 -15.39 24.47
N ASN A 293 2.68 -15.34 23.95
CA ASN A 293 3.59 -14.21 24.09
C ASN A 293 3.88 -13.47 22.77
N LEU A 294 3.15 -13.76 21.68
CA LEU A 294 3.25 -13.01 20.43
C LEU A 294 2.10 -12.01 20.34
N TYR A 295 2.43 -10.74 20.08
CA TYR A 295 1.50 -9.63 19.94
C TYR A 295 1.57 -9.05 18.53
N PRO A 296 0.71 -9.51 17.59
CA PRO A 296 0.62 -8.92 16.25
C PRO A 296 0.17 -7.46 16.33
N CYS A 297 0.88 -6.54 15.67
CA CYS A 297 0.70 -5.11 15.84
C CYS A 297 0.67 -4.32 14.53
N GLY A 298 -0.14 -3.26 14.51
CA GLY A 298 -0.12 -2.24 13.49
C GLY A 298 -0.60 -2.73 12.12
N GLU A 299 -0.13 -2.04 11.08
CA GLU A 299 -0.63 -2.26 9.71
C GLU A 299 -0.21 -3.62 9.17
N GLY A 300 0.98 -4.12 9.53
CA GLY A 300 1.46 -5.44 9.10
C GLY A 300 0.57 -6.58 9.58
N ALA A 301 0.13 -6.53 10.83
CA ALA A 301 -0.86 -7.47 11.36
C ALA A 301 -2.30 -7.21 10.86
N GLY A 302 -2.51 -6.09 10.16
CA GLY A 302 -3.79 -5.65 9.60
C GLY A 302 -4.68 -4.83 10.56
N TYR A 303 -4.21 -4.45 11.74
CA TYR A 303 -5.00 -3.78 12.80
C TYR A 303 -4.95 -2.25 12.75
N ALA A 304 -4.21 -1.69 11.79
CA ALA A 304 -4.13 -0.26 11.53
C ALA A 304 -4.11 0.01 10.02
N GLY A 305 -4.32 1.26 9.62
CA GLY A 305 -4.32 1.70 8.21
C GLY A 305 -3.66 3.07 7.99
N GLY A 306 -2.78 3.48 8.90
CA GLY A 306 -2.09 4.76 8.85
C GLY A 306 -1.34 5.08 10.14
N ILE A 307 -0.48 6.10 10.09
CA ILE A 307 0.49 6.45 11.14
C ILE A 307 -0.14 6.52 12.54
N VAL A 308 -1.22 7.31 12.68
CA VAL A 308 -1.88 7.52 13.98
C VAL A 308 -2.48 6.21 14.51
N SER A 309 -3.23 5.48 13.67
CA SER A 309 -3.84 4.21 14.08
C SER A 309 -2.80 3.15 14.46
N ALA A 310 -1.65 3.11 13.77
CA ALA A 310 -0.57 2.18 14.08
C ALA A 310 0.12 2.54 15.39
N ALA A 311 0.34 3.83 15.67
CA ALA A 311 0.89 4.30 16.93
C ALA A 311 -0.05 3.99 18.12
N MET A 312 -1.35 4.23 17.95
CA MET A 312 -2.36 3.90 18.96
C MET A 312 -2.40 2.39 19.24
N ASP A 313 -2.30 1.56 18.19
CA ASP A 313 -2.26 0.10 18.36
C ASP A 313 -1.01 -0.36 19.13
N GLY A 314 0.16 0.20 18.80
CA GLY A 314 1.41 -0.07 19.53
C GLY A 314 1.33 0.37 20.99
N GLN A 315 0.76 1.55 21.27
CA GLN A 315 0.54 2.03 22.62
C GLN A 315 -0.37 1.09 23.42
N LYS A 316 -1.48 0.63 22.82
CA LYS A 316 -2.43 -0.27 23.48
C LYS A 316 -1.76 -1.59 23.91
N ILE A 317 -0.94 -2.18 23.04
CA ILE A 317 -0.20 -3.41 23.35
C ILE A 317 0.84 -3.16 24.44
N ALA A 318 1.61 -2.07 24.35
CA ALA A 318 2.63 -1.74 25.34
C ALA A 318 2.03 -1.53 26.75
N GLN A 319 0.87 -0.85 26.83
CA GLN A 319 0.15 -0.66 28.08
C GLN A 319 -0.36 -1.99 28.66
N LEU A 320 -0.85 -2.90 27.83
CA LEU A 320 -1.30 -4.22 28.28
C LEU A 320 -0.14 -5.04 28.85
N ILE A 321 1.00 -5.06 28.15
CA ILE A 321 2.19 -5.80 28.59
C ILE A 321 2.75 -5.23 29.90
N ALA A 322 2.71 -3.90 30.10
CA ALA A 322 3.19 -3.27 31.32
C ALA A 322 2.36 -3.60 32.58
N LEU A 323 1.19 -4.23 32.42
CA LEU A 323 0.31 -4.66 33.52
C LEU A 323 0.43 -6.16 33.85
N LEU A 324 1.22 -6.92 33.08
CA LEU A 324 1.49 -8.35 33.31
C LEU A 324 2.63 -8.53 34.33
#